data_AF-A0A1V5RVU7-F1
#
_entry.id   AF-A0A1V5RVU7-F1
#
_cell.length_a   1.000
_cell.length_b   1.000
_cell.length_c   1.000
_cell.angle_alpha   90.00
_cell.angle_beta   90.00
_cell.angle_gamma   90.00
#
_symmetry.space_group_name_H-M   'P 1'
#
loop_
_entity.id
_entity.type
_entity.pdbx_description
1 polymer ?
#
loop_
_entity_poly.entity_id
_entity_poly.type
_entity_poly.pdbx_seq_one_letter_code
_entity_poly.pdbx_strand_id
1 'polypeptide(L)'
;MLAAAAHFVRPEADGSAGGRAAGWLGIALGLLLISGKDAYTVLLAATAAALWWPEAARRAFAAARRAARGLLTGLAAAALLGATFFFLSPAAFASAVGLAGQWAAGLWSVPGEYSAWEILRRLLISEIFLLGFAAAGLVWSIRNRDRLGQWAALAAGLALLVAVLGRARHPLDLTLVVLALTLLAGPAVSRVLRNAWAWRAETDPWLLVALSLILLFAAAICLPGVFDPRNAADWHAVYAGIGIMAVLVSIVIWVAYGVYGSWRVVARAAPVVPLLVGLLWGVSQTVSLSFEQGAWRQAAALHVLPATDTPDFIATVRDQGAQKGTGAREVTIDVAWPELAGDPMLPVLRWQLRDFPNARFAAALPVDPAPLVITPVADNARLDRSYRGREFALLQRWTPGGLGDFNAHLRWLLFREAKNPPEKLNVLLWVEQK
;
A
#
# COMPACT_ATOMS: atom_id res chain seq x y z
N MET A 1 -11.22 15.52 -5.53
CA MET A 1 -12.63 15.15 -5.79
C MET A 1 -13.52 16.32 -6.21
N LEU A 2 -13.76 17.34 -5.37
CA LEU A 2 -14.66 18.46 -5.70
C LEU A 2 -14.23 19.23 -6.97
N ALA A 3 -12.92 19.39 -7.19
CA ALA A 3 -12.36 20.02 -8.39
C ALA A 3 -12.52 19.17 -9.67
N ALA A 4 -12.28 17.86 -9.57
CA ALA A 4 -12.54 16.93 -10.66
C ALA A 4 -14.04 16.93 -11.01
N ALA A 5 -14.92 16.87 -10.00
CA ALA A 5 -16.35 17.00 -10.18
C ALA A 5 -16.74 18.35 -10.84
N ALA A 6 -16.11 19.47 -10.47
CA ALA A 6 -16.39 20.77 -11.07
C ALA A 6 -15.83 20.92 -12.50
N HIS A 7 -14.66 20.36 -12.79
CA HIS A 7 -14.00 20.49 -14.09
C HIS A 7 -14.54 19.49 -15.13
N PHE A 8 -15.05 18.33 -14.69
CA PHE A 8 -15.76 17.35 -15.54
C PHE A 8 -17.22 17.70 -15.81
N VAL A 9 -17.80 18.68 -15.10
CA VAL A 9 -19.20 19.10 -15.24
C VAL A 9 -19.31 20.41 -16.03
N ARG A 10 -18.27 20.80 -16.79
CA ARG A 10 -18.54 21.72 -17.90
C ARG A 10 -19.54 21.02 -18.83
N PRO A 11 -20.73 21.58 -19.04
CA PRO A 11 -21.73 20.98 -19.90
C PRO A 11 -21.22 21.08 -21.33
N GLU A 12 -20.51 20.07 -21.80
CA GLU A 12 -20.52 19.78 -23.23
C GLU A 12 -21.96 19.40 -23.57
N ALA A 13 -22.47 19.95 -24.68
CA ALA A 13 -23.89 19.89 -25.04
C ALA A 13 -24.45 18.46 -25.20
N ASP A 14 -23.58 17.45 -25.25
CA ASP A 14 -23.95 16.05 -25.25
C ASP A 14 -24.08 15.49 -23.82
N GLY A 15 -25.33 15.40 -23.34
CA GLY A 15 -25.68 14.83 -22.03
C GLY A 15 -25.17 13.40 -21.77
N SER A 16 -24.62 12.71 -22.77
CA SER A 16 -24.03 11.37 -22.63
C SER A 16 -22.64 11.34 -21.97
N ALA A 17 -21.87 12.43 -22.06
CA ALA A 17 -20.51 12.50 -21.51
C ALA A 17 -20.53 12.64 -19.97
N GLY A 18 -21.50 13.37 -19.43
CA GLY A 18 -21.65 13.59 -17.99
C GLY A 18 -21.94 12.31 -17.19
N GLY A 19 -22.70 11.37 -17.78
CA GLY A 19 -23.02 10.10 -17.14
C GLY A 19 -21.79 9.21 -16.91
N ARG A 20 -20.90 9.13 -17.90
CA ARG A 20 -19.65 8.33 -17.80
C ARG A 20 -18.68 8.90 -16.78
N ALA A 21 -18.48 10.22 -16.78
CA ALA A 21 -17.62 10.90 -15.80
C ALA A 21 -18.11 10.68 -14.36
N ALA A 22 -19.42 10.75 -14.14
CA ALA A 22 -20.01 10.46 -12.84
C ALA A 22 -19.82 9.00 -12.42
N GLY A 23 -19.91 8.05 -13.37
CA GLY A 23 -19.58 6.64 -13.14
C GLY A 23 -18.15 6.44 -12.65
N TRP A 24 -17.17 7.03 -13.33
CA TRP A 24 -15.76 6.95 -12.91
C TRP A 24 -15.51 7.60 -11.54
N LEU A 25 -16.17 8.73 -11.25
CA LEU A 25 -16.09 9.36 -9.93
C LEU A 25 -16.70 8.46 -8.85
N GLY A 26 -17.82 7.82 -9.15
CA GLY A 26 -18.44 6.80 -8.29
C GLY A 26 -17.49 5.64 -8.02
N ILE A 27 -16.84 5.11 -9.06
CA ILE A 27 -15.85 4.03 -8.95
C ILE A 27 -14.70 4.45 -8.03
N ALA A 28 -14.12 5.64 -8.25
CA ALA A 28 -13.04 6.15 -7.43
C ALA A 28 -13.45 6.32 -5.95
N LEU A 29 -14.67 6.77 -5.68
CA LEU A 29 -15.24 6.84 -4.33
C LEU A 29 -15.42 5.46 -3.70
N GLY A 30 -15.97 4.50 -4.45
CA GLY A 30 -16.14 3.13 -3.98
C GLY A 30 -14.80 2.49 -3.63
N LEU A 31 -13.80 2.64 -4.50
CA LEU A 31 -12.43 2.19 -4.27
C LEU A 31 -11.78 2.90 -3.07
N LEU A 32 -12.05 4.18 -2.86
CA LEU A 32 -11.56 4.92 -1.69
C LEU A 32 -12.16 4.38 -0.38
N LEU A 33 -13.45 4.06 -0.35
CA LEU A 33 -14.12 3.57 0.87
C LEU A 33 -13.63 2.17 1.28
N ILE A 34 -13.19 1.36 0.33
CA ILE A 34 -12.68 0.01 0.59
C ILE A 34 -11.17 -0.02 0.81
N SER A 35 -10.44 1.08 0.54
CA SER A 35 -8.98 1.10 0.62
C SER A 35 -8.43 1.07 2.05
N GLY A 36 -9.29 1.29 3.06
CA GLY A 36 -8.95 1.10 4.46
C GLY A 36 -9.53 2.18 5.40
N LYS A 37 -9.12 2.11 6.66
CA LYS A 37 -9.58 3.02 7.74
C LYS A 37 -9.28 4.51 7.45
N ASP A 38 -8.29 4.79 6.61
CA ASP A 38 -7.89 6.18 6.31
C ASP A 38 -8.92 6.89 5.42
N ALA A 39 -9.81 6.16 4.76
CA ALA A 39 -10.92 6.71 3.99
C ALA A 39 -11.79 7.67 4.84
N TYR A 40 -11.96 7.39 6.14
CA TYR A 40 -12.71 8.26 7.04
C TYR A 40 -12.04 9.61 7.28
N THR A 41 -10.70 9.64 7.37
CA THR A 41 -9.98 10.92 7.47
C THR A 41 -10.13 11.73 6.18
N VAL A 42 -10.18 11.07 5.03
CA VAL A 42 -10.44 11.74 3.73
C VAL A 42 -11.85 12.32 3.70
N LEU A 43 -12.85 11.58 4.17
CA LEU A 43 -14.22 12.08 4.28
C LEU A 43 -14.30 13.25 5.25
N LEU A 44 -13.62 13.19 6.39
CA LEU A 44 -13.56 14.27 7.37
C LEU A 44 -12.89 15.52 6.78
N ALA A 45 -11.79 15.36 6.05
CA ALA A 45 -11.13 16.45 5.32
C ALA A 45 -12.05 17.03 4.22
N ALA A 46 -12.80 16.18 3.51
CA ALA A 46 -13.77 16.62 2.52
C ALA A 46 -14.95 17.39 3.16
N THR A 47 -15.41 16.97 4.34
CA THR A 47 -16.42 17.68 5.13
C THR A 47 -15.89 19.03 5.61
N ALA A 48 -14.68 19.09 6.14
CA ALA A 48 -14.02 20.34 6.54
C ALA A 48 -13.87 21.30 5.35
N ALA A 49 -13.45 20.79 4.18
CA ALA A 49 -13.40 21.56 2.94
C ALA A 49 -14.79 22.05 2.51
N ALA A 50 -15.83 21.22 2.65
CA ALA A 50 -17.19 21.60 2.30
C ALA A 50 -17.74 22.71 3.19
N LEU A 51 -17.41 22.70 4.49
CA LEU A 51 -17.74 23.75 5.44
C LEU A 51 -16.99 25.05 5.13
N TRP A 52 -15.72 24.95 4.72
CA TRP A 52 -14.90 26.12 4.37
C TRP A 52 -15.33 26.77 3.04
N TRP A 53 -15.87 25.98 2.09
CA TRP A 53 -16.37 26.49 0.80
C TRP A 53 -17.79 26.03 0.50
N PRO A 54 -18.79 26.61 1.20
CA PRO A 54 -20.16 26.16 1.11
C PRO A 54 -20.75 26.30 -0.31
N GLU A 55 -20.28 27.27 -1.10
CA GLU A 55 -20.74 27.44 -2.49
C GLU A 55 -20.18 26.37 -3.45
N ALA A 56 -18.90 26.01 -3.29
CA ALA A 56 -18.29 24.94 -4.09
C ALA A 56 -18.89 23.59 -3.71
N ALA A 57 -19.12 23.36 -2.41
CA ALA A 57 -19.81 22.18 -1.90
C ALA A 57 -21.24 22.08 -2.45
N ARG A 58 -22.03 23.17 -2.38
CA ARG A 58 -23.39 23.21 -2.94
C ARG A 58 -23.41 22.90 -4.44
N ARG A 59 -22.48 23.46 -5.21
CA ARG A 59 -22.35 23.18 -6.65
C ARG A 59 -21.98 21.72 -6.92
N ALA A 60 -21.01 21.18 -6.20
CA ALA A 60 -20.61 19.79 -6.34
C ALA A 60 -21.72 18.82 -5.93
N PHE A 61 -22.47 19.13 -4.87
CA PHE A 61 -23.60 18.34 -4.41
C PHE A 61 -24.77 18.40 -5.40
N ALA A 62 -25.06 19.57 -5.97
CA ALA A 62 -26.04 19.71 -7.04
C ALA A 62 -25.64 18.91 -8.29
N ALA A 63 -24.36 18.94 -8.68
CA ALA A 63 -23.84 18.15 -9.78
C ALA A 63 -23.92 16.63 -9.50
N ALA A 64 -23.52 16.21 -8.30
CA ALA A 64 -23.63 14.83 -7.85
C ALA A 64 -25.08 14.34 -7.83
N ARG A 65 -26.03 15.19 -7.41
CA ARG A 65 -27.47 14.87 -7.40
C ARG A 65 -28.05 14.70 -8.80
N ARG A 66 -27.62 15.53 -9.77
CA ARG A 66 -28.00 15.38 -11.18
C ARG A 66 -27.45 14.09 -11.79
N ALA A 67 -26.25 13.69 -11.37
CA ALA A 67 -25.58 12.48 -11.86
C ALA A 67 -25.68 11.29 -10.88
N ALA A 68 -26.66 11.31 -9.96
CA ALA A 68 -26.71 10.40 -8.82
C ALA A 68 -26.76 8.94 -9.25
N ARG A 69 -27.51 8.61 -10.31
CA ARG A 69 -27.60 7.23 -10.82
C ARG A 69 -26.22 6.70 -11.23
N GLY A 70 -25.48 7.44 -12.06
CA GLY A 70 -24.14 7.02 -12.51
C GLY A 70 -23.12 6.95 -11.37
N LEU A 71 -23.17 7.92 -10.46
CA LEU A 71 -22.28 7.94 -9.30
C LEU A 71 -22.56 6.78 -8.34
N LEU A 72 -23.83 6.51 -8.04
CA LEU A 72 -24.25 5.42 -7.16
C LEU A 72 -23.98 4.05 -7.80
N THR A 73 -24.21 3.87 -9.11
CA THR A 73 -23.88 2.61 -9.78
C THR A 73 -22.38 2.36 -9.82
N GLY A 74 -21.57 3.39 -10.13
CA GLY A 74 -20.11 3.29 -10.09
C GLY A 74 -19.59 2.97 -8.68
N LEU A 75 -20.13 3.65 -7.67
CA LEU A 75 -19.76 3.43 -6.26
C LEU A 75 -20.16 2.03 -5.80
N ALA A 76 -21.40 1.60 -6.06
CA ALA A 76 -21.88 0.28 -5.69
C ALA A 76 -21.09 -0.82 -6.42
N ALA A 77 -20.83 -0.66 -7.72
CA ALA A 77 -20.04 -1.62 -8.49
C ALA A 77 -18.60 -1.73 -7.95
N ALA A 78 -17.93 -0.61 -7.69
CA ALA A 78 -16.58 -0.62 -7.16
C ALA A 78 -16.51 -1.14 -5.72
N ALA A 79 -17.46 -0.76 -4.87
CA ALA A 79 -17.52 -1.26 -3.50
C ALA A 79 -17.82 -2.76 -3.49
N LEU A 80 -18.77 -3.24 -4.30
CA LEU A 80 -19.12 -4.66 -4.38
C LEU A 80 -17.96 -5.47 -4.97
N LEU A 81 -17.46 -5.11 -6.15
CA LEU A 81 -16.38 -5.84 -6.83
C LEU A 81 -15.05 -5.73 -6.10
N GLY A 82 -14.74 -4.54 -5.57
CA GLY A 82 -13.50 -4.31 -4.85
C GLY A 82 -13.51 -4.94 -3.46
N ALA A 83 -14.56 -4.73 -2.65
CA ALA A 83 -14.62 -5.30 -1.30
C ALA A 83 -14.77 -6.82 -1.31
N THR A 84 -15.40 -7.41 -2.33
CA THR A 84 -15.54 -8.87 -2.41
C THR A 84 -14.43 -9.53 -3.24
N PHE A 85 -13.49 -8.73 -3.78
CA PHE A 85 -12.48 -9.18 -4.75
C PHE A 85 -13.13 -10.01 -5.87
N PHE A 86 -14.11 -9.44 -6.57
CA PHE A 86 -14.95 -10.12 -7.56
C PHE A 86 -15.65 -11.36 -6.98
N PHE A 87 -16.23 -11.23 -5.78
CA PHE A 87 -16.94 -12.29 -5.05
C PHE A 87 -16.09 -13.46 -4.54
N LEU A 88 -14.76 -13.38 -4.66
CA LEU A 88 -13.84 -14.40 -4.15
C LEU A 88 -13.71 -14.38 -2.61
N SER A 89 -14.00 -13.27 -1.95
CA SER A 89 -13.93 -13.14 -0.48
C SER A 89 -15.06 -12.29 0.10
N PRO A 90 -16.26 -12.85 0.35
CA PRO A 90 -17.38 -12.09 0.91
C PRO A 90 -17.12 -11.56 2.33
N ALA A 91 -16.19 -12.18 3.07
CA ALA A 91 -15.80 -11.74 4.41
C ALA A 91 -15.15 -10.34 4.43
N ALA A 92 -14.56 -9.89 3.33
CA ALA A 92 -13.93 -8.57 3.24
C ALA A 92 -14.95 -7.40 3.23
N PHE A 93 -16.25 -7.66 2.99
CA PHE A 93 -17.28 -6.65 3.22
C PHE A 93 -17.58 -6.46 4.72
N ALA A 94 -17.51 -7.53 5.52
CA ALA A 94 -17.70 -7.47 6.96
C ALA A 94 -16.55 -6.72 7.66
N SER A 95 -15.31 -6.87 7.16
CA SER A 95 -14.17 -6.12 7.68
C SER A 95 -14.28 -4.61 7.41
N ALA A 96 -14.96 -4.20 6.33
CA ALA A 96 -15.17 -2.78 6.03
C ALA A 96 -15.99 -2.06 7.12
N VAL A 97 -16.96 -2.73 7.76
CA VAL A 97 -17.72 -2.17 8.89
C VAL A 97 -16.84 -1.96 10.13
N GLY A 98 -15.84 -2.82 10.32
CA GLY A 98 -14.86 -2.70 11.40
C GLY A 98 -13.86 -1.54 11.22
N LEU A 99 -13.66 -1.05 9.99
CA LEU A 99 -12.69 0.01 9.68
C LEU A 99 -13.00 1.33 10.41
N ALA A 100 -14.28 1.69 10.59
CA ALA A 100 -14.68 2.90 11.32
C ALA A 100 -14.29 2.82 12.80
N GLY A 101 -14.52 1.67 13.43
CA GLY A 101 -14.13 1.43 14.82
C GLY A 101 -12.61 1.43 14.99
N GLN A 102 -11.88 0.81 14.06
CA GLN A 102 -10.42 0.82 14.03
C GLN A 102 -9.84 2.22 13.80
N TRP A 103 -10.48 3.03 12.95
CA TRP A 103 -10.12 4.42 12.74
C TRP A 103 -10.28 5.23 14.04
N ALA A 104 -11.45 5.13 14.68
CA ALA A 104 -11.75 5.84 15.92
C ALA A 104 -10.81 5.41 17.07
N ALA A 105 -10.54 4.12 17.20
CA ALA A 105 -9.59 3.59 18.19
C ALA A 105 -8.15 4.08 17.90
N GLY A 106 -7.78 4.19 16.62
CA GLY A 106 -6.47 4.68 16.17
C GLY A 106 -6.19 6.13 16.57
N LEU A 107 -7.21 6.96 16.75
CA LEU A 107 -7.05 8.33 17.23
C LEU A 107 -6.54 8.41 18.68
N TRP A 108 -6.66 7.32 19.45
CA TRP A 108 -6.42 7.29 20.89
C TRP A 108 -5.26 6.33 21.27
N SER A 109 -4.70 5.59 20.29
CA SER A 109 -3.75 4.49 20.55
C SER A 109 -2.28 4.92 20.58
N VAL A 110 -1.56 4.35 21.58
CA VAL A 110 -0.15 3.96 21.78
C VAL A 110 0.97 4.67 20.98
N PRO A 111 2.14 4.97 21.61
CA PRO A 111 3.31 5.53 20.93
C PRO A 111 3.69 4.75 19.67
N GLY A 112 3.96 5.48 18.58
CA GLY A 112 4.34 4.92 17.30
C GLY A 112 5.79 4.50 17.34
N GLU A 113 6.08 3.35 16.74
CA GLU A 113 7.42 2.77 16.68
C GLU A 113 8.34 3.48 15.68
N TYR A 114 7.80 4.40 14.87
CA TYR A 114 8.53 5.01 13.76
C TYR A 114 9.10 6.37 14.11
N SER A 115 10.32 6.61 13.62
CA SER A 115 10.93 7.92 13.60
C SER A 115 10.34 8.79 12.50
N ALA A 116 10.37 10.11 12.70
CA ALA A 116 10.02 11.10 11.66
C ALA A 116 10.82 10.89 10.36
N TRP A 117 12.10 10.52 10.50
CA TRP A 117 12.99 10.26 9.37
C TRP A 117 12.54 9.06 8.54
N GLU A 118 12.10 7.97 9.17
CA GLU A 118 11.58 6.79 8.45
C GLU A 118 10.32 7.11 7.65
N ILE A 119 9.43 7.93 8.19
CA ILE A 119 8.22 8.40 7.49
C ILE A 119 8.61 9.20 6.24
N LEU A 120 9.54 10.16 6.37
CA LEU A 120 10.03 10.98 5.25
C LEU A 120 10.78 10.15 4.20
N ARG A 121 11.70 9.29 4.65
CA ARG A 121 12.47 8.39 3.79
C ARG A 121 11.54 7.47 3.00
N ARG A 122 10.50 6.93 3.65
CA ARG A 122 9.50 6.09 3.01
C ARG A 122 8.75 6.84 1.93
N LEU A 123 8.21 8.03 2.26
CA LEU A 123 7.52 8.87 1.28
C LEU A 123 8.41 9.16 0.06
N LEU A 124 9.68 9.49 0.30
CA LEU A 124 10.64 9.74 -0.78
C LEU A 124 10.89 8.50 -1.65
N ILE A 125 11.02 7.33 -1.05
CA ILE A 125 11.32 6.07 -1.75
C ILE A 125 10.09 5.53 -2.50
N SER A 126 8.93 5.49 -1.86
CA SER A 126 7.74 4.89 -2.47
C SER A 126 7.09 5.82 -3.48
N GLU A 127 7.19 7.15 -3.27
CA GLU A 127 6.39 8.14 -3.99
C GLU A 127 7.23 9.20 -4.71
N ILE A 128 8.49 8.91 -5.10
CA ILE A 128 9.38 9.90 -5.74
C ILE A 128 8.75 10.58 -6.96
N PHE A 129 8.08 9.82 -7.82
CA PHE A 129 7.42 10.34 -9.02
C PHE A 129 6.20 11.18 -8.65
N LEU A 130 5.41 10.73 -7.68
CA LEU A 130 4.25 11.46 -7.18
C LEU A 130 4.68 12.79 -6.56
N LEU A 131 5.75 12.81 -5.76
CA LEU A 131 6.34 14.03 -5.20
C LEU A 131 6.76 15.00 -6.31
N GLY A 132 7.41 14.51 -7.38
CA GLY A 132 7.79 15.32 -8.54
C GLY A 132 6.57 15.94 -9.24
N PHE A 133 5.52 15.16 -9.49
CA PHE A 133 4.29 15.67 -10.10
C PHE A 133 3.51 16.60 -9.17
N ALA A 134 3.50 16.34 -7.87
CA ALA A 134 2.90 17.20 -6.86
C ALA A 134 3.62 18.55 -6.78
N ALA A 135 4.95 18.57 -6.81
CA ALA A 135 5.73 19.80 -6.89
C ALA A 135 5.42 20.60 -8.17
N ALA A 136 5.37 19.93 -9.33
CA ALA A 136 4.99 20.57 -10.59
C ALA A 136 3.54 21.13 -10.54
N GLY A 137 2.62 20.40 -9.91
CA GLY A 137 1.25 20.81 -9.68
C GLY A 137 1.15 22.04 -8.75
N LEU A 138 1.95 22.08 -7.69
CA LEU A 138 2.06 23.23 -6.78
C LEU A 138 2.56 24.47 -7.50
N VAL A 139 3.69 24.39 -8.21
CA VAL A 139 4.24 25.52 -8.97
C VAL A 139 3.20 26.05 -9.97
N TRP A 140 2.51 25.14 -10.67
CA TRP A 140 1.45 25.52 -11.58
C TRP A 140 0.28 26.21 -10.86
N SER A 141 -0.17 25.67 -9.74
CA SER A 141 -1.28 26.22 -8.95
C SER A 141 -0.96 27.61 -8.40
N ILE A 142 0.27 27.84 -7.92
CA ILE A 142 0.74 29.16 -7.48
C ILE A 142 0.73 30.14 -8.66
N ARG A 143 1.34 29.75 -9.80
CA ARG A 143 1.43 30.62 -10.99
C ARG A 143 0.06 31.03 -11.54
N ASN A 144 -0.94 30.15 -11.45
CA ASN A 144 -2.28 30.40 -11.97
C ASN A 144 -3.27 30.86 -10.91
N ARG A 145 -2.80 31.10 -9.67
CA ARG A 145 -3.63 31.45 -8.51
C ARG A 145 -4.81 30.49 -8.31
N ASP A 146 -4.60 29.22 -8.61
CA ASP A 146 -5.62 28.18 -8.44
C ASP A 146 -5.75 27.83 -6.96
N ARG A 147 -6.81 28.34 -6.33
CA ARG A 147 -7.09 28.13 -4.90
C ARG A 147 -7.17 26.66 -4.50
N LEU A 148 -7.61 25.79 -5.42
CA LEU A 148 -7.78 24.37 -5.13
C LEU A 148 -6.43 23.65 -5.01
N GLY A 149 -5.50 23.91 -5.94
CA GLY A 149 -4.15 23.37 -5.83
C GLY A 149 -3.39 23.93 -4.62
N GLN A 150 -3.57 25.22 -4.27
CA GLN A 150 -2.97 25.82 -3.09
C GLN A 150 -3.47 25.15 -1.81
N TRP A 151 -4.76 24.84 -1.74
CA TRP A 151 -5.30 24.09 -0.61
C TRP A 151 -4.85 22.64 -0.60
N ALA A 152 -4.78 21.96 -1.75
CA ALA A 152 -4.24 20.59 -1.80
C ALA A 152 -2.79 20.54 -1.28
N ALA A 153 -1.99 21.57 -1.55
CA ALA A 153 -0.65 21.70 -1.00
C ALA A 153 -0.62 21.99 0.50
N LEU A 154 -1.51 22.86 0.99
CA LEU A 154 -1.67 23.08 2.42
C LEU A 154 -2.13 21.80 3.14
N ALA A 155 -3.07 21.06 2.56
CA ALA A 155 -3.54 19.78 3.06
C ALA A 155 -2.41 18.73 3.06
N ALA A 156 -1.59 18.66 2.00
CA ALA A 156 -0.43 17.78 1.94
C ALA A 156 0.61 18.14 3.01
N GLY A 157 0.90 19.43 3.18
CA GLY A 157 1.81 19.93 4.21
C GLY A 157 1.32 19.64 5.63
N LEU A 158 0.04 19.86 5.91
CA LEU A 158 -0.57 19.54 7.20
C LEU A 158 -0.62 18.03 7.46
N ALA A 159 -1.00 17.22 6.47
CA ALA A 159 -0.98 15.76 6.60
C ALA A 159 0.43 15.25 6.88
N LEU A 160 1.43 15.79 6.19
CA LEU A 160 2.83 15.43 6.42
C LEU A 160 3.30 15.86 7.80
N LEU A 161 2.92 17.06 8.24
CA LEU A 161 3.24 17.57 9.58
C LEU A 161 2.60 16.71 10.67
N VAL A 162 1.35 16.27 10.49
CA VAL A 162 0.70 15.32 11.41
C VAL A 162 1.42 13.98 11.43
N ALA A 163 1.78 13.43 10.26
CA ALA A 163 2.51 12.16 10.17
C ALA A 163 3.92 12.23 10.79
N VAL A 164 4.58 13.38 10.72
CA VAL A 164 5.95 13.59 11.23
C VAL A 164 5.97 13.99 12.72
N LEU A 165 5.02 14.80 13.18
CA LEU A 165 4.97 15.28 14.58
C LEU A 165 4.07 14.41 15.47
N GLY A 166 3.23 13.56 14.90
CA GLY A 166 2.36 12.65 15.63
C GLY A 166 3.16 11.74 16.56
N ARG A 167 2.64 11.51 17.77
CA ARG A 167 3.25 10.57 18.73
C ARG A 167 3.05 9.12 18.30
N ALA A 168 1.96 8.83 17.59
CA ALA A 168 1.60 7.51 17.08
C ALA A 168 1.96 7.38 15.59
N ARG A 169 3.22 7.62 15.22
CA ARG A 169 3.65 7.54 13.81
C ARG A 169 3.43 6.12 13.30
N HIS A 170 2.56 5.99 12.31
CA HIS A 170 2.32 4.74 11.61
C HIS A 170 2.48 4.96 10.11
N PRO A 171 3.01 3.98 9.35
CA PRO A 171 3.03 4.00 7.89
C PRO A 171 1.74 4.38 7.18
N LEU A 172 0.61 4.03 7.81
CA LEU A 172 -0.70 4.29 7.27
C LEU A 172 -1.01 5.79 7.30
N ASP A 173 -0.37 6.57 8.16
CA ASP A 173 -0.54 8.03 8.19
C ASP A 173 -0.04 8.68 6.89
N LEU A 174 0.87 8.02 6.17
CA LEU A 174 1.29 8.47 4.84
C LEU A 174 0.19 8.37 3.79
N THR A 175 -0.86 7.55 3.96
CA THR A 175 -1.93 7.44 2.95
C THR A 175 -2.61 8.78 2.71
N LEU A 176 -2.77 9.60 3.76
CA LEU A 176 -3.34 10.94 3.67
C LEU A 176 -2.39 11.90 2.97
N VAL A 177 -1.09 11.80 3.24
CA VAL A 177 -0.06 12.54 2.53
C VAL A 177 -0.09 12.19 1.05
N VAL A 178 -0.06 10.90 0.71
CA VAL A 178 -0.11 10.38 -0.66
C VAL A 178 -1.38 10.83 -1.37
N LEU A 179 -2.53 10.80 -0.70
CA LEU A 179 -3.76 11.29 -1.29
C LEU A 179 -3.69 12.79 -1.60
N ALA A 180 -3.24 13.60 -0.64
CA ALA A 180 -3.13 15.04 -0.83
C ALA A 180 -2.10 15.37 -1.94
N LEU A 181 -0.99 14.65 -1.99
CA LEU A 181 -0.02 14.74 -3.09
C LEU A 181 -0.62 14.31 -4.43
N THR A 182 -1.46 13.28 -4.46
CA THR A 182 -2.18 12.84 -5.67
C THR A 182 -3.15 13.90 -6.17
N LEU A 183 -3.89 14.55 -5.27
CA LEU A 183 -4.75 15.68 -5.63
C LEU A 183 -3.92 16.85 -6.17
N LEU A 184 -2.78 17.13 -5.55
CA LEU A 184 -1.86 18.19 -5.97
C LEU A 184 -1.16 17.89 -7.30
N ALA A 185 -0.85 16.62 -7.58
CA ALA A 185 -0.27 16.14 -8.83
C ALA A 185 -1.27 16.17 -9.99
N GLY A 186 -2.57 16.06 -9.71
CA GLY A 186 -3.65 15.99 -10.69
C GLY A 186 -3.58 17.02 -11.83
N PRO A 187 -3.41 18.33 -11.56
CA PRO A 187 -3.29 19.34 -12.61
C PRO A 187 -2.07 19.13 -13.52
N ALA A 188 -0.93 18.71 -12.97
CA ALA A 188 0.27 18.40 -13.75
C ALA A 188 0.04 17.18 -14.63
N VAL A 189 -0.44 16.08 -14.04
CA VAL A 189 -0.76 14.84 -14.77
C VAL A 189 -1.79 15.08 -15.87
N SER A 190 -2.86 15.83 -15.58
CA SER A 190 -3.89 16.20 -16.57
C SER A 190 -3.31 17.00 -17.73
N ARG A 191 -2.36 17.91 -17.49
CA ARG A 191 -1.67 18.62 -18.57
C ARG A 191 -0.81 17.68 -19.41
N VAL A 192 -0.04 16.81 -18.77
CA VAL A 192 0.82 15.83 -19.46
C VAL A 192 -0.02 14.93 -20.35
N LEU A 193 -1.13 14.39 -19.83
CA LEU A 193 -2.04 13.54 -20.60
C LEU A 193 -2.76 14.30 -21.73
N ARG A 194 -3.24 15.52 -21.50
CA ARG A 194 -3.84 16.33 -22.56
C ARG A 194 -2.85 16.68 -23.67
N ASN A 195 -1.63 17.03 -23.28
CA ASN A 195 -0.55 17.27 -24.24
C ASN A 195 -0.27 15.99 -25.02
N ALA A 196 -0.07 14.85 -24.34
CA ALA A 196 0.16 13.54 -24.95
C ALA A 196 -0.92 13.16 -25.96
N TRP A 197 -2.18 13.40 -25.60
CA TRP A 197 -3.30 13.15 -26.49
C TRP A 197 -3.30 14.03 -27.73
N ALA A 198 -2.90 15.30 -27.60
CA ALA A 198 -2.86 16.24 -28.73
C ALA A 198 -1.85 15.83 -29.81
N TRP A 199 -0.74 15.18 -29.43
CA TRP A 199 0.25 14.65 -30.37
C TRP A 199 0.14 13.14 -30.59
N ARG A 200 -1.03 12.53 -30.33
CA ARG A 200 -1.26 11.08 -30.53
C ARG A 200 -0.96 10.58 -31.96
N ALA A 201 -1.03 11.46 -32.95
CA ALA A 201 -0.75 11.15 -34.36
C ALA A 201 0.69 11.48 -34.78
N GLU A 202 1.49 12.14 -33.93
CA GLU A 202 2.90 12.45 -34.21
C GLU A 202 3.76 11.24 -33.79
N THR A 203 4.53 10.66 -34.72
CA THR A 203 5.35 9.46 -34.43
C THR A 203 6.57 9.76 -33.56
N ASP A 204 7.25 10.89 -33.81
CA ASP A 204 8.55 11.19 -33.19
C ASP A 204 8.53 11.27 -31.65
N PRO A 205 7.56 11.94 -31.00
CA PRO A 205 7.50 11.98 -29.54
C PRO A 205 7.25 10.60 -28.93
N TRP A 206 6.41 9.77 -29.57
CA TRP A 206 6.16 8.41 -29.10
C TRP A 206 7.38 7.51 -29.29
N LEU A 207 8.15 7.68 -30.36
CA LEU A 207 9.40 6.95 -30.56
C LEU A 207 10.42 7.29 -29.47
N LEU A 208 10.57 8.57 -29.13
CA LEU A 208 11.45 9.01 -28.04
C LEU A 208 10.99 8.47 -26.68
N VAL A 209 9.68 8.48 -26.39
CA VAL A 209 9.11 7.87 -25.17
C VAL A 209 9.38 6.37 -25.14
N ALA A 210 9.11 5.65 -26.23
CA ALA A 210 9.28 4.20 -26.32
C ALA A 210 10.76 3.79 -26.13
N LEU A 211 11.69 4.45 -26.84
CA LEU A 211 13.13 4.21 -26.67
C LEU A 211 13.59 4.50 -25.24
N SER A 212 13.10 5.59 -24.65
CA SER A 212 13.41 5.91 -23.25
C SER A 212 12.92 4.83 -22.30
N LEU A 213 11.68 4.35 -22.47
CA LEU A 213 11.13 3.30 -21.62
C LEU A 213 11.88 1.97 -21.77
N ILE A 214 12.27 1.60 -23.00
CA ILE A 214 13.06 0.38 -23.25
C ILE A 214 14.41 0.47 -22.55
N LEU A 215 15.12 1.60 -22.68
CA LEU A 215 16.44 1.78 -22.06
C LEU A 215 16.35 1.88 -20.54
N LEU A 216 15.35 2.58 -20.01
CA LEU A 216 15.13 2.64 -18.57
C LEU A 216 14.72 1.28 -18.00
N PHE A 217 13.93 0.50 -18.73
CA PHE A 217 13.58 -0.86 -18.34
C PHE A 217 14.80 -1.79 -18.36
N ALA A 218 15.63 -1.72 -19.41
CA ALA A 218 16.89 -2.45 -19.47
C ALA A 218 17.82 -2.07 -18.31
N ALA A 219 17.96 -0.78 -18.01
CA ALA A 219 18.72 -0.30 -16.86
C ALA A 219 18.13 -0.78 -15.53
N ALA A 220 16.81 -0.76 -15.38
CA ALA A 220 16.11 -1.22 -14.18
C ALA A 220 16.21 -2.73 -13.95
N ILE A 221 16.46 -3.52 -14.99
CA ILE A 221 16.75 -4.96 -14.86
C ILE A 221 18.24 -5.19 -14.61
N CYS A 222 19.12 -4.53 -15.36
CA CYS A 222 20.55 -4.84 -15.37
C CYS A 222 21.28 -4.23 -14.17
N LEU A 223 21.10 -2.94 -13.86
CA LEU A 223 21.82 -2.31 -12.73
C LEU A 223 21.60 -3.04 -11.41
N PRO A 224 20.38 -3.49 -11.09
CA PRO A 224 20.17 -4.21 -9.84
C PRO A 224 20.82 -5.61 -9.87
N GLY A 225 20.89 -6.28 -11.02
CA GLY A 225 21.50 -7.61 -11.19
C GLY A 225 22.99 -7.69 -10.83
N VAL A 226 23.68 -6.54 -10.77
CA VAL A 226 25.04 -6.39 -10.23
C VAL A 226 25.13 -6.80 -8.75
N PHE A 227 24.03 -6.63 -8.00
CA PHE A 227 23.98 -6.88 -6.57
C PHE A 227 23.33 -8.24 -6.22
N ASP A 228 22.97 -9.04 -7.22
CA ASP A 228 22.44 -10.38 -7.00
C ASP A 228 23.61 -11.37 -6.74
N PRO A 229 23.71 -11.93 -5.52
CA PRO A 229 24.76 -12.88 -5.17
C PRO A 229 24.65 -14.23 -5.89
N ARG A 230 23.51 -14.52 -6.54
CA ARG A 230 23.32 -15.74 -7.33
C ARG A 230 24.03 -15.66 -8.68
N ASN A 231 24.30 -14.46 -9.16
CA ASN A 231 25.04 -14.24 -10.38
C ASN A 231 26.54 -14.46 -10.13
N ALA A 232 27.21 -15.14 -11.07
CA ALA A 232 28.66 -15.26 -11.03
C ALA A 232 29.32 -13.87 -11.17
N ALA A 233 30.54 -13.72 -10.62
CA ALA A 233 31.26 -12.45 -10.61
C ALA A 233 31.40 -11.82 -12.02
N ASP A 234 31.60 -12.65 -13.05
CA ASP A 234 31.72 -12.19 -14.44
C ASP A 234 30.42 -11.52 -14.94
N TRP A 235 29.26 -12.00 -14.49
CA TRP A 235 27.96 -11.43 -14.86
C TRP A 235 27.71 -10.07 -14.21
N HIS A 236 28.30 -9.78 -13.05
CA HIS A 236 28.15 -8.47 -12.40
C HIS A 236 28.70 -7.34 -13.27
N ALA A 237 29.86 -7.56 -13.91
CA ALA A 237 30.44 -6.59 -14.83
C ALA A 237 29.58 -6.39 -16.09
N VAL A 238 29.01 -7.47 -16.63
CA VAL A 238 28.10 -7.41 -17.79
C VAL A 238 26.83 -6.63 -17.46
N TYR A 239 26.19 -6.93 -16.33
CA TYR A 239 24.99 -6.23 -15.87
C TYR A 239 25.26 -4.76 -15.58
N ALA A 240 26.37 -4.43 -14.93
CA ALA A 240 26.78 -3.06 -14.68
C ALA A 240 27.01 -2.30 -15.99
N GLY A 241 27.76 -2.91 -16.92
CA GLY A 241 28.06 -2.35 -18.23
C GLY A 241 26.78 -2.06 -19.03
N ILE A 242 25.89 -3.05 -19.18
CA ILE A 242 24.62 -2.88 -19.91
C ILE A 242 23.74 -1.83 -19.23
N GLY A 243 23.63 -1.88 -17.90
CA GLY A 243 22.80 -0.94 -17.14
C GLY A 243 23.28 0.50 -17.26
N ILE A 244 24.58 0.75 -17.08
CA ILE A 244 25.19 2.07 -17.21
C ILE A 244 25.08 2.56 -18.66
N MET A 245 25.39 1.70 -19.64
CA MET A 245 25.28 2.06 -21.05
C MET A 245 23.84 2.39 -21.44
N ALA A 246 22.83 1.67 -20.93
CA ALA A 246 21.43 1.99 -21.20
C ALA A 246 21.04 3.38 -20.67
N VAL A 247 21.51 3.76 -19.48
CA VAL A 247 21.29 5.11 -18.92
C VAL A 247 22.01 6.17 -19.76
N LEU A 248 23.28 5.96 -20.11
CA LEU A 248 24.06 6.90 -20.92
C LEU A 248 23.46 7.07 -22.31
N VAL A 249 23.10 5.98 -22.98
CA VAL A 249 22.45 6.01 -24.30
C VAL A 249 21.10 6.73 -24.22
N SER A 250 20.33 6.54 -23.13
CA SER A 250 19.08 7.29 -22.93
C SER A 250 19.37 8.80 -22.94
N ILE A 251 20.34 9.27 -22.13
CA ILE A 251 20.73 10.69 -22.07
C ILE A 251 21.18 11.20 -23.45
N VAL A 252 22.03 10.44 -24.14
CA VAL A 252 22.52 10.80 -25.49
C VAL A 252 21.37 10.92 -26.48
N ILE A 253 20.40 10.01 -26.46
CA ILE A 253 19.21 10.08 -27.33
C ILE A 253 18.42 11.36 -27.06
N TRP A 254 18.21 11.75 -25.80
CA TRP A 254 17.53 13.01 -25.47
C TRP A 254 18.26 14.23 -26.02
N VAL A 255 19.57 14.30 -25.83
CA VAL A 255 20.40 15.41 -26.35
C VAL A 255 20.41 15.41 -27.88
N ALA A 256 20.57 14.25 -28.51
CA ALA A 256 20.57 14.11 -29.97
C ALA A 256 19.21 14.53 -30.57
N TYR A 257 18.09 14.09 -30.00
CA TYR A 257 16.75 14.53 -30.42
C TYR A 257 16.56 16.04 -30.23
N GLY A 258 17.11 16.62 -29.17
CA GLY A 258 17.05 18.06 -28.92
C GLY A 258 17.86 18.86 -29.94
N VAL A 259 19.12 18.46 -30.18
CA VAL A 259 20.07 19.16 -31.06
C VAL A 259 19.75 18.97 -32.54
N TYR A 260 19.47 17.74 -32.99
CA TYR A 260 19.27 17.42 -34.41
C TYR A 260 17.80 17.39 -34.83
N GLY A 261 16.87 17.21 -33.89
CA GLY A 261 15.43 17.18 -34.16
C GLY A 261 14.75 18.46 -33.71
N SER A 262 14.22 18.45 -32.50
CA SER A 262 13.57 19.61 -31.90
C SER A 262 13.50 19.52 -30.38
N TRP A 263 14.02 20.54 -29.70
CA TRP A 263 13.80 20.72 -28.26
C TRP A 263 12.31 20.80 -27.87
N ARG A 264 11.41 21.12 -28.81
CA ARG A 264 9.96 21.09 -28.58
C ARG A 264 9.44 19.68 -28.42
N VAL A 265 9.94 18.72 -29.21
CA VAL A 265 9.60 17.29 -29.08
C VAL A 265 10.10 16.76 -27.75
N VAL A 266 11.34 17.08 -27.40
CA VAL A 266 11.93 16.77 -26.09
C VAL A 266 11.07 17.31 -24.94
N ALA A 267 10.72 18.60 -24.96
CA ALA A 267 9.89 19.19 -23.91
C ALA A 267 8.48 18.55 -23.79
N ARG A 268 7.92 18.06 -24.90
CA ARG A 268 6.62 17.36 -24.93
C ARG A 268 6.71 15.94 -24.37
N ALA A 269 7.76 15.19 -24.73
CA ALA A 269 7.97 13.81 -24.31
C ALA A 269 8.47 13.69 -22.87
N ALA A 270 9.31 14.64 -22.42
CA ALA A 270 10.01 14.61 -21.13
C ALA A 270 9.12 14.31 -19.93
N PRO A 271 7.92 14.90 -19.76
CA PRO A 271 7.07 14.60 -18.62
C PRO A 271 6.26 13.31 -18.75
N VAL A 272 6.12 12.73 -19.96
CA VAL A 272 5.40 11.46 -20.17
C VAL A 272 6.20 10.27 -19.66
N VAL A 273 7.52 10.26 -19.86
CA VAL A 273 8.39 9.18 -19.39
C VAL A 273 8.30 8.96 -17.87
N PRO A 274 8.55 9.95 -16.99
CA PRO A 274 8.41 9.76 -15.54
C PRO A 274 6.97 9.48 -15.11
N LEU A 275 5.96 9.91 -15.88
CA LEU A 275 4.56 9.55 -15.61
C LEU A 275 4.34 8.05 -15.79
N LEU A 276 4.78 7.50 -16.92
CA LEU A 276 4.65 6.08 -17.22
C LEU A 276 5.51 5.22 -16.29
N VAL A 277 6.74 5.64 -16.03
CA VAL A 277 7.62 4.95 -15.06
C VAL A 277 7.01 4.99 -13.66
N GLY A 278 6.48 6.13 -13.22
CA GLY A 278 5.80 6.25 -11.93
C GLY A 278 4.54 5.38 -11.82
N LEU A 279 3.77 5.25 -12.90
CA LEU A 279 2.61 4.37 -12.95
C LEU A 279 3.02 2.88 -12.86
N LEU A 280 4.01 2.47 -13.64
CA LEU A 280 4.54 1.10 -13.60
C LEU A 280 5.15 0.78 -12.23
N TRP A 281 5.86 1.74 -11.64
CA TRP A 281 6.41 1.64 -10.30
C TRP A 281 5.30 1.43 -9.26
N GLY A 282 4.25 2.26 -9.27
CA GLY A 282 3.13 2.14 -8.34
C GLY A 282 2.36 0.81 -8.49
N VAL A 283 2.14 0.36 -9.74
CA VAL A 283 1.54 -0.96 -10.01
C VAL A 283 2.44 -2.06 -9.47
N SER A 284 3.74 -2.01 -9.72
CA SER A 284 4.70 -2.97 -9.17
C SER A 284 4.66 -3.02 -7.64
N GLN A 285 4.62 -1.87 -6.95
CA GLN A 285 4.48 -1.86 -5.48
C GLN A 285 3.19 -2.55 -5.02
N THR A 286 2.08 -2.29 -5.71
CA THR A 286 0.76 -2.86 -5.36
C THR A 286 0.71 -4.36 -5.61
N VAL A 287 1.27 -4.82 -6.73
CA VAL A 287 1.36 -6.25 -7.07
C VAL A 287 2.27 -6.98 -6.08
N SER A 288 3.45 -6.43 -5.78
CA SER A 288 4.37 -7.05 -4.84
C SER A 288 3.78 -7.15 -3.42
N LEU A 289 3.02 -6.15 -2.97
CA LEU A 289 2.28 -6.21 -1.71
C LEU A 289 1.20 -7.30 -1.69
N SER A 290 0.60 -7.59 -2.84
CA SER A 290 -0.58 -8.48 -2.94
C SER A 290 -0.20 -9.94 -3.22
N PHE A 291 0.87 -10.19 -3.97
CA PHE A 291 1.15 -11.52 -4.54
C PHE A 291 2.55 -12.06 -4.25
N GLU A 292 3.54 -11.22 -3.95
CA GLU A 292 4.93 -11.65 -3.87
C GLU A 292 5.41 -11.80 -2.43
N GLN A 293 5.06 -12.94 -1.82
CA GLN A 293 5.55 -13.35 -0.48
C GLN A 293 6.70 -14.37 -0.57
N GLY A 294 7.47 -14.36 -1.65
CA GLY A 294 8.62 -15.25 -1.81
C GLY A 294 9.67 -15.02 -0.71
N ALA A 295 10.46 -16.05 -0.39
CA ALA A 295 11.37 -16.14 0.77
C ALA A 295 12.41 -15.01 0.96
N TRP A 296 12.49 -14.04 0.06
CA TRP A 296 13.43 -12.92 0.10
C TRP A 296 12.81 -11.59 -0.33
N ARG A 297 11.53 -11.57 -0.75
CA ARG A 297 10.84 -10.35 -1.20
C ARG A 297 10.14 -9.70 -0.02
N GLN A 298 10.54 -8.49 0.26
CA GLN A 298 10.10 -7.70 1.40
C GLN A 298 9.56 -6.37 0.92
N ALA A 299 8.30 -6.08 1.27
CA ALA A 299 7.63 -4.88 0.85
C ALA A 299 8.43 -3.60 1.18
N ALA A 300 8.18 -2.55 0.40
CA ALA A 300 8.67 -1.19 0.70
C ALA A 300 8.18 -0.69 2.07
N ALA A 301 7.07 -1.28 2.51
CA ALA A 301 6.33 -0.92 3.68
C ALA A 301 6.57 -1.93 4.79
N LEU A 302 6.94 -1.45 5.98
CA LEU A 302 6.88 -2.27 7.17
C LEU A 302 5.43 -2.65 7.40
N HIS A 303 5.20 -3.95 7.40
CA HIS A 303 3.93 -4.56 7.69
C HIS A 303 4.18 -5.72 8.63
N VAL A 304 3.31 -5.82 9.62
CA VAL A 304 3.07 -7.08 10.33
C VAL A 304 2.16 -7.87 9.40
N LEU A 305 2.70 -8.92 8.79
CA LEU A 305 1.99 -9.81 7.89
C LEU A 305 1.77 -11.15 8.59
N PRO A 306 0.72 -11.92 8.23
CA PRO A 306 0.68 -13.33 8.57
C PRO A 306 1.99 -14.00 8.12
N ALA A 307 2.61 -14.76 9.00
CA ALA A 307 3.80 -15.51 8.63
C ALA A 307 3.42 -16.68 7.71
N THR A 308 4.39 -17.12 6.89
CA THR A 308 4.23 -18.26 5.98
C THR A 308 3.81 -19.55 6.68
N ASP A 309 4.08 -19.66 7.98
CA ASP A 309 3.89 -20.87 8.78
C ASP A 309 2.47 -20.92 9.40
N THR A 310 1.64 -19.89 9.17
CA THR A 310 0.27 -19.80 9.69
C THR A 310 -0.65 -20.94 9.19
N PRO A 311 -0.62 -21.35 7.90
CA PRO A 311 -1.40 -22.50 7.43
C PRO A 311 -0.96 -23.80 8.11
N ASP A 312 0.34 -23.99 8.31
CA ASP A 312 0.90 -25.19 8.98
C ASP A 312 0.51 -25.24 10.45
N PHE A 313 0.46 -24.09 11.13
CA PHE A 313 -0.08 -23.99 12.48
C PHE A 313 -1.53 -24.48 12.54
N ILE A 314 -2.41 -23.96 11.66
CA ILE A 314 -3.82 -24.37 11.62
C ILE A 314 -3.98 -25.86 11.28
N ALA A 315 -3.20 -26.36 10.31
CA ALA A 315 -3.20 -27.77 9.97
C ALA A 315 -2.79 -28.62 11.18
N THR A 316 -1.72 -28.23 11.87
CA THR A 316 -1.25 -28.95 13.07
C THR A 316 -2.30 -28.93 14.18
N VAL A 317 -2.94 -27.80 14.47
CA VAL A 317 -4.01 -27.72 15.49
C VAL A 317 -5.17 -28.64 15.13
N ARG A 318 -5.57 -28.71 13.85
CA ARG A 318 -6.64 -29.63 13.40
C ARG A 318 -6.25 -31.08 13.52
N ASP A 319 -5.04 -31.43 13.10
CA ASP A 319 -4.54 -32.81 13.13
C ASP A 319 -4.41 -33.31 14.58
N GLN A 320 -3.84 -32.49 15.46
CA GLN A 320 -3.75 -32.81 16.88
C GLN A 320 -5.13 -32.81 17.55
N GLY A 321 -6.02 -31.92 17.14
CA GLY A 321 -7.41 -31.91 17.59
C GLY A 321 -8.16 -33.18 17.23
N ALA A 322 -7.93 -33.73 16.04
CA ALA A 322 -8.52 -34.99 15.59
C ALA A 322 -7.97 -36.20 16.37
N GLN A 323 -6.71 -36.13 16.81
CA GLN A 323 -6.07 -37.20 17.59
C GLN A 323 -6.46 -37.19 19.08
N LYS A 324 -6.68 -36.00 19.64
CA LYS A 324 -6.89 -35.80 21.09
C LYS A 324 -8.35 -35.57 21.49
N GLY A 325 -9.18 -35.08 20.58
CA GLY A 325 -10.60 -34.80 20.82
C GLY A 325 -11.54 -35.81 20.17
N THR A 326 -12.84 -35.52 20.25
CA THR A 326 -13.92 -36.25 19.54
C THR A 326 -14.01 -35.89 18.06
N GLY A 327 -13.32 -34.83 17.62
CA GLY A 327 -13.22 -34.40 16.24
C GLY A 327 -12.21 -33.28 16.05
N ALA A 328 -11.82 -33.01 14.80
CA ALA A 328 -10.75 -32.06 14.43
C ALA A 328 -10.95 -30.62 14.93
N ARG A 329 -12.18 -30.24 15.32
CA ARG A 329 -12.53 -28.89 15.81
C ARG A 329 -13.10 -28.88 17.23
N GLU A 330 -13.35 -30.05 17.81
CA GLU A 330 -14.01 -30.16 19.11
C GLU A 330 -13.02 -30.25 20.28
N VAL A 331 -11.73 -30.36 19.99
CA VAL A 331 -10.68 -30.33 21.01
C VAL A 331 -10.74 -29.03 21.82
N THR A 332 -10.54 -29.14 23.14
CA THR A 332 -10.39 -27.96 23.99
C THR A 332 -8.99 -27.39 23.78
N ILE A 333 -8.90 -26.06 23.62
CA ILE A 333 -7.64 -25.36 23.40
C ILE A 333 -7.55 -24.23 24.43
N ASP A 334 -6.50 -24.23 25.24
CA ASP A 334 -6.23 -23.11 26.15
C ASP A 334 -5.17 -22.19 25.57
N VAL A 335 -5.53 -20.93 25.36
CA VAL A 335 -4.61 -19.86 24.94
C VAL A 335 -4.28 -19.03 26.18
N ALA A 336 -3.08 -19.24 26.72
CA ALA A 336 -2.60 -18.53 27.90
C ALA A 336 -1.68 -17.37 27.50
N TRP A 337 -2.12 -16.13 27.75
CA TRP A 337 -1.46 -14.91 27.27
C TRP A 337 -1.45 -13.81 28.33
N PRO A 338 -0.30 -13.47 28.94
CA PRO A 338 -0.24 -12.51 30.06
C PRO A 338 -0.87 -11.15 29.76
N GLU A 339 -0.67 -10.64 28.54
CA GLU A 339 -1.13 -9.31 28.11
C GLU A 339 -2.29 -9.38 27.10
N LEU A 340 -3.48 -9.75 27.57
CA LEU A 340 -4.68 -9.92 26.73
C LEU A 340 -5.15 -8.65 25.99
N ALA A 341 -4.75 -7.45 26.44
CA ALA A 341 -5.28 -6.18 25.91
C ALA A 341 -4.34 -5.47 24.91
N GLY A 342 -3.05 -5.83 24.87
CA GLY A 342 -2.03 -5.09 24.11
C GLY A 342 -1.30 -5.89 23.05
N ASP A 343 -1.32 -7.22 23.12
CA ASP A 343 -0.49 -8.04 22.25
C ASP A 343 -1.05 -8.15 20.82
N PRO A 344 -0.28 -7.79 19.78
CA PRO A 344 -0.71 -7.84 18.38
C PRO A 344 -0.99 -9.27 17.86
N MET A 345 -0.49 -10.30 18.54
CA MET A 345 -0.67 -11.71 18.19
C MET A 345 -2.07 -12.22 18.56
N LEU A 346 -2.68 -11.67 19.60
CA LEU A 346 -3.94 -12.18 20.16
C LEU A 346 -5.13 -12.04 19.20
N PRO A 347 -5.34 -10.90 18.48
CA PRO A 347 -6.38 -10.80 17.47
C PRO A 347 -6.21 -11.80 16.32
N VAL A 348 -4.96 -12.05 15.92
CA VAL A 348 -4.63 -13.02 14.87
C VAL A 348 -4.95 -14.44 15.34
N LEU A 349 -4.51 -14.82 16.53
CA LEU A 349 -4.86 -16.10 17.14
C LEU A 349 -6.36 -16.31 17.25
N ARG A 350 -7.13 -15.32 17.72
CA ARG A 350 -8.60 -15.40 17.78
C ARG A 350 -9.22 -15.63 16.40
N TRP A 351 -8.72 -14.92 15.39
CA TRP A 351 -9.22 -15.08 14.02
C TRP A 351 -8.89 -16.47 13.44
N GLN A 352 -7.69 -16.97 13.70
CA GLN A 352 -7.24 -18.29 13.27
C GLN A 352 -8.01 -19.41 13.98
N LEU A 353 -8.30 -19.24 15.27
CA LEU A 353 -9.00 -20.22 16.10
C LEU A 353 -10.53 -20.06 16.08
N ARG A 354 -11.10 -19.19 15.22
CA ARG A 354 -12.56 -18.93 15.19
C ARG A 354 -13.41 -20.17 14.91
N ASP A 355 -12.84 -21.17 14.24
CA ASP A 355 -13.52 -22.42 13.89
C ASP A 355 -13.44 -23.47 15.01
N PHE A 356 -12.81 -23.15 16.15
CA PHE A 356 -12.63 -24.02 17.31
C PHE A 356 -13.49 -23.50 18.47
N PRO A 357 -14.75 -23.95 18.59
CA PRO A 357 -15.70 -23.40 19.57
C PRO A 357 -15.25 -23.57 21.04
N ASN A 358 -14.34 -24.51 21.31
CA ASN A 358 -13.82 -24.80 22.64
C ASN A 358 -12.48 -24.11 22.94
N ALA A 359 -12.08 -23.10 22.14
CA ALA A 359 -10.89 -22.31 22.41
C ALA A 359 -11.14 -21.27 23.51
N ARG A 360 -10.34 -21.31 24.58
CA ARG A 360 -10.44 -20.44 25.75
C ARG A 360 -9.23 -19.51 25.80
N PHE A 361 -9.47 -18.21 25.99
CA PHE A 361 -8.40 -17.21 26.09
C PHE A 361 -8.34 -16.70 27.53
N ALA A 362 -7.18 -16.88 28.19
CA ALA A 362 -6.98 -16.50 29.57
C ALA A 362 -5.60 -15.86 29.78
N ALA A 363 -5.46 -15.07 30.85
CA ALA A 363 -4.18 -14.41 31.17
C ALA A 363 -3.11 -15.38 31.71
N ALA A 364 -3.56 -16.52 32.22
CA ALA A 364 -2.73 -17.56 32.79
C ALA A 364 -3.29 -18.94 32.42
N LEU A 365 -2.43 -19.96 32.55
CA LEU A 365 -2.79 -21.36 32.42
C LEU A 365 -3.79 -21.76 33.52
N PRO A 366 -4.86 -22.50 33.19
CA PRO A 366 -5.73 -23.08 34.21
C PRO A 366 -5.01 -24.22 34.94
N VAL A 367 -5.56 -24.60 36.11
CA VAL A 367 -5.00 -25.67 36.96
C VAL A 367 -5.01 -27.02 36.25
N ASP A 368 -6.03 -27.27 35.44
CA ASP A 368 -6.17 -28.44 34.58
C ASP A 368 -6.10 -27.98 33.11
N PRO A 369 -4.90 -27.90 32.52
CA PRO A 369 -4.70 -27.41 31.16
C PRO A 369 -5.29 -28.36 30.13
N ALA A 370 -5.87 -27.78 29.08
CA ALA A 370 -6.40 -28.53 27.96
C ALA A 370 -5.31 -29.34 27.21
N PRO A 371 -5.68 -30.41 26.49
CA PRO A 371 -4.71 -31.24 25.75
C PRO A 371 -3.87 -30.47 24.73
N LEU A 372 -4.39 -29.33 24.26
CA LEU A 372 -3.68 -28.36 23.43
C LEU A 372 -3.60 -27.02 24.17
N VAL A 373 -2.38 -26.53 24.34
CA VAL A 373 -2.14 -25.22 24.93
C VAL A 373 -1.35 -24.36 23.95
N ILE A 374 -1.73 -23.09 23.81
CA ILE A 374 -0.99 -22.10 23.03
C ILE A 374 -0.46 -21.01 23.96
N THR A 375 0.85 -20.76 23.91
CA THR A 375 1.52 -19.73 24.74
C THR A 375 2.47 -18.86 23.89
N PRO A 376 2.86 -17.67 24.39
CA PRO A 376 4.02 -16.96 23.86
C PRO A 376 5.30 -17.79 24.02
N VAL A 377 6.29 -17.61 23.12
CA VAL A 377 7.61 -18.28 23.24
C VAL A 377 8.35 -17.89 24.52
N ALA A 378 8.17 -16.64 24.98
CA ALA A 378 8.83 -16.15 26.18
C ALA A 378 8.38 -16.86 27.48
N ASP A 379 7.21 -17.51 27.47
CA ASP A 379 6.58 -18.12 28.65
C ASP A 379 6.80 -19.65 28.74
N ASN A 380 7.88 -20.14 28.12
CA ASN A 380 8.29 -21.56 28.00
C ASN A 380 8.32 -22.38 29.33
N ALA A 381 8.28 -21.73 30.49
CA ALA A 381 8.59 -22.35 31.78
C ALA A 381 7.39 -22.92 32.57
N ARG A 382 6.17 -22.95 32.01
CA ARG A 382 4.94 -23.16 32.83
C ARG A 382 4.21 -24.50 32.67
N LEU A 383 4.60 -25.35 31.72
CA LEU A 383 3.93 -26.65 31.50
C LEU A 383 4.82 -27.81 31.96
N ASP A 384 4.18 -28.86 32.49
CA ASP A 384 4.86 -30.07 32.98
C ASP A 384 5.53 -30.85 31.82
N ARG A 385 6.45 -31.76 32.14
CA ARG A 385 7.16 -32.64 31.19
C ARG A 385 6.21 -33.52 30.36
N SER A 386 4.94 -33.61 30.72
CA SER A 386 3.91 -34.27 29.94
C SER A 386 3.54 -33.53 28.65
N TYR A 387 4.01 -32.30 28.42
CA TYR A 387 3.71 -31.55 27.19
C TYR A 387 4.91 -31.47 26.24
N ARG A 388 4.65 -31.55 24.93
CA ARG A 388 5.64 -31.28 23.88
C ARG A 388 5.24 -30.05 23.08
N GLY A 389 6.13 -29.05 23.10
CA GLY A 389 5.97 -27.81 22.36
C GLY A 389 6.48 -27.90 20.93
N ARG A 390 5.81 -27.21 20.01
CA ARG A 390 6.31 -26.86 18.68
C ARG A 390 6.09 -25.38 18.42
N GLU A 391 7.12 -24.71 17.92
CA GLU A 391 7.05 -23.28 17.56
C GLU A 391 6.41 -23.09 16.18
N PHE A 392 5.60 -22.05 16.08
CA PHE A 392 5.00 -21.58 14.83
C PHE A 392 5.11 -20.07 14.76
N ALA A 393 5.57 -19.55 13.62
CA ALA A 393 5.45 -18.13 13.34
C ALA A 393 4.01 -17.83 12.90
N LEU A 394 3.34 -16.91 13.58
CA LEU A 394 2.00 -16.44 13.17
C LEU A 394 2.05 -15.08 12.50
N LEU A 395 2.98 -14.25 12.95
CA LEU A 395 3.19 -12.94 12.41
C LEU A 395 4.66 -12.78 12.03
N GLN A 396 4.90 -12.04 10.97
CA GLN A 396 6.24 -11.63 10.57
C GLN A 396 6.27 -10.12 10.41
N ARG A 397 7.34 -9.51 10.89
CA ARG A 397 7.58 -8.07 10.87
C ARG A 397 8.85 -7.81 10.07
N TRP A 398 8.75 -6.95 9.06
CA TRP A 398 9.88 -6.58 8.23
C TRP A 398 10.26 -5.11 8.40
N THR A 399 11.49 -4.81 8.84
CA THR A 399 12.00 -3.43 8.90
C THR A 399 13.14 -3.22 7.90
N PRO A 400 13.15 -2.11 7.14
CA PRO A 400 14.32 -1.74 6.34
C PRO A 400 15.53 -1.36 7.21
N GLY A 401 15.32 -1.01 8.48
CA GLY A 401 16.39 -0.65 9.42
C GLY A 401 17.36 -1.81 9.70
N GLY A 402 16.91 -3.05 9.52
CA GLY A 402 17.77 -4.22 9.60
C GLY A 402 18.66 -4.42 8.37
N LEU A 403 18.49 -3.69 7.26
CA LEU A 403 19.34 -3.83 6.08
C LEU A 403 20.77 -3.39 6.41
N GLY A 404 21.75 -4.22 6.03
CA GLY A 404 23.16 -3.97 6.31
C GLY A 404 23.74 -2.79 5.52
N ASP A 405 24.59 -3.10 4.53
CA ASP A 405 25.30 -2.10 3.75
C ASP A 405 24.43 -1.34 2.74
N PHE A 406 25.04 -0.37 2.05
CA PHE A 406 24.38 0.39 0.98
C PHE A 406 23.88 -0.52 -0.16
N ASN A 407 24.61 -1.60 -0.46
CA ASN A 407 24.23 -2.55 -1.50
C ASN A 407 22.94 -3.30 -1.13
N ALA A 408 22.80 -3.74 0.13
CA ALA A 408 21.56 -4.34 0.62
C ALA A 408 20.37 -3.38 0.50
N HIS A 409 20.59 -2.10 0.78
CA HIS A 409 19.59 -1.05 0.62
C HIS A 409 19.20 -0.82 -0.84
N LEU A 410 20.17 -0.76 -1.74
CA LEU A 410 19.93 -0.57 -3.17
C LEU A 410 19.21 -1.77 -3.78
N ARG A 411 19.61 -3.00 -3.39
CA ARG A 411 18.93 -4.23 -3.79
C ARG A 411 17.49 -4.28 -3.30
N TRP A 412 17.24 -3.92 -2.04
CA TRP A 412 15.88 -3.82 -1.52
C TRP A 412 15.07 -2.70 -2.18
N LEU A 413 15.67 -1.57 -2.51
CA LEU A 413 14.99 -0.48 -3.21
C LEU A 413 14.50 -0.93 -4.59
N LEU A 414 15.35 -1.64 -5.34
CA LEU A 414 15.12 -1.95 -6.76
C LEU A 414 14.37 -3.27 -6.96
N PHE A 415 14.65 -4.29 -6.15
CA PHE A 415 14.05 -5.63 -6.29
C PHE A 415 13.16 -6.04 -5.13
N ARG A 416 13.08 -5.23 -4.08
CA ARG A 416 12.45 -5.63 -2.81
C ARG A 416 13.14 -6.85 -2.19
N GLU A 417 14.39 -7.13 -2.53
CA GLU A 417 15.10 -8.29 -2.00
C GLU A 417 15.94 -7.96 -0.78
N ALA A 418 15.61 -8.60 0.35
CA ALA A 418 16.37 -8.52 1.58
C ALA A 418 16.78 -9.92 2.06
N LYS A 419 18.07 -10.06 2.39
CA LYS A 419 18.64 -11.30 2.96
C LYS A 419 18.34 -11.46 4.44
N ASN A 420 17.98 -10.38 5.12
CA ASN A 420 17.69 -10.47 6.53
C ASN A 420 16.28 -11.04 6.66
N PRO A 421 16.10 -12.13 7.41
CA PRO A 421 14.77 -12.69 7.59
C PRO A 421 13.90 -11.64 8.31
N PRO A 422 12.59 -11.61 8.03
CA PRO A 422 11.68 -10.81 8.84
C PRO A 422 11.71 -11.33 10.27
N GLU A 423 11.54 -10.44 11.23
CA GLU A 423 11.36 -10.78 12.63
C GLU A 423 10.07 -11.58 12.76
N LYS A 424 10.17 -12.83 13.21
CA LYS A 424 9.01 -13.70 13.39
C LYS A 424 8.50 -13.58 14.82
N LEU A 425 7.21 -13.27 14.94
CA LEU A 425 6.46 -13.34 16.18
C LEU A 425 5.89 -14.76 16.28
N ASN A 426 6.52 -15.53 17.16
CA ASN A 426 6.29 -16.95 17.30
C ASN A 426 5.31 -17.24 18.45
N VAL A 427 4.59 -18.34 18.29
CA VAL A 427 3.80 -18.98 19.34
C VAL A 427 4.28 -20.40 19.54
N LEU A 428 4.07 -20.93 20.74
CA LEU A 428 4.25 -22.35 21.01
C LEU A 428 2.89 -23.02 21.06
N LEU A 429 2.73 -24.07 20.27
CA LEU A 429 1.66 -25.05 20.43
C LEU A 429 2.22 -26.22 21.23
N TRP A 430 1.69 -26.40 22.43
CA TRP A 430 1.97 -27.52 23.31
C TRP A 430 0.91 -28.59 23.15
N VAL A 431 1.36 -29.83 23.05
CA VAL A 431 0.50 -31.00 22.93
C VAL A 431 0.83 -31.95 24.08
N GLU A 432 -0.20 -32.35 24.82
CA GLU A 432 -0.08 -33.36 25.88
C GLU A 432 0.42 -34.70 25.31
N GLN A 433 1.41 -35.31 25.93
CA GLN A 433 1.91 -36.65 25.67
C GLN A 433 1.12 -37.63 26.53
N LYS A 434 0.59 -38.68 25.91
CA LYS A 434 -0.07 -39.77 26.63
C LYS A 434 0.95 -40.78 27.13
#